data_AF-A0A1I0NLM3-F1
#
_entry.id   AF-A0A1I0NLM3-F1
#
_cell.length_a   1.000
_cell.length_b   1.000
_cell.length_c   1.000
_cell.angle_alpha   90.00
_cell.angle_beta   90.00
_cell.angle_gamma   90.00
#
_symmetry.space_group_name_H-M   'P 1'
#
loop_
_entity.id
_entity.type
_entity.pdbx_description
1 polymer ?
#
loop_
_entity_poly.entity_id
_entity_poly.type
_entity_poly.pdbx_seq_one_letter_code
_entity_poly.pdbx_strand_id
1 'polypeptide(L)' 'MPDFETVTCVQCGSEFKASPDANAARRGFCSPACALDTN' A
#
# COMPACT_ATOMS: atom_id res chain seq x y z
N MET A 1 -2.40 14.53 -14.30
CA MET A 1 -1.19 13.92 -13.70
C MET A 1 -1.68 12.72 -12.90
N PRO A 2 -0.99 11.58 -12.88
CA PRO A 2 -1.43 10.51 -11.98
C PRO A 2 -1.14 10.95 -10.54
N ASP A 3 -2.21 11.17 -9.78
CA ASP A 3 -2.16 11.51 -8.37
C ASP A 3 -1.74 10.25 -7.60
N PHE A 4 -0.44 10.02 -7.51
CA PHE A 4 0.10 8.98 -6.64
C PHE A 4 0.42 9.59 -5.28
N GLU A 5 -0.19 9.06 -4.23
CA GLU A 5 0.12 9.39 -2.84
C GLU A 5 1.13 8.41 -2.26
N THR A 6 1.93 8.89 -1.31
CA THR A 6 2.81 8.04 -0.52
C THR A 6 2.02 7.44 0.63
N VAL A 7 1.94 6.11 0.67
CA VAL A 7 1.24 5.35 1.71
C VAL A 7 2.27 4.48 2.45
N THR A 8 2.12 4.37 3.76
CA THR A 8 2.97 3.49 4.58
C THR A 8 2.33 2.10 4.68
N CYS A 9 3.11 1.05 4.40
CA CYS A 9 2.65 -0.32 4.51
C CYS A 9 2.45 -0.70 5.98
N VAL A 10 1.24 -1.16 6.34
CA VAL A 10 0.92 -1.47 7.75
C VAL A 10 1.67 -2.70 8.27
N GLN A 11 2.11 -3.59 7.39
CA GLN A 11 2.81 -4.81 7.80
C GLN A 11 4.33 -4.64 7.90
N CYS A 12 4.96 -4.10 6.86
CA CYS A 12 6.42 -4.01 6.80
C CYS A 12 6.95 -2.62 7.16
N GLY A 13 6.09 -1.61 7.29
CA GLY A 13 6.46 -0.23 7.60
C GLY A 13 7.07 0.55 6.43
N SER A 14 7.25 -0.06 5.26
CA SER A 14 7.83 0.60 4.09
C SER A 14 6.86 1.57 3.42
N GLU A 15 7.38 2.69 2.94
CA GLU A 15 6.61 3.66 2.17
C GLU A 15 6.56 3.29 0.68
N PHE A 16 5.40 3.43 0.05
CA PHE A 16 5.20 3.15 -1.36
C PHE A 16 4.26 4.17 -2.00
N LYS A 17 4.39 4.38 -3.31
CA LYS A 17 3.49 5.25 -4.07
C LYS A 17 2.33 4.44 -4.64
N ALA A 18 1.11 4.86 -4.37
CA ALA A 18 -0.09 4.24 -4.91
C ALA A 18 -1.11 5.30 -5.30
N SER A 19 -1.99 4.95 -6.24
CA SER A 19 -3.13 5.80 -6.55
C SER A 19 -4.15 5.72 -5.40
N PRO A 20 -4.85 6.81 -5.05
CA PRO A 20 -5.86 6.81 -3.98
C PRO A 20 -6.94 5.75 -4.17
N ASP A 21 -7.30 5.46 -5.43
CA ASP A 21 -8.28 4.44 -5.78
C ASP A 21 -7.71 3.01 -5.82
N ALA A 22 -6.39 2.85 -5.75
CA ALA A 22 -5.77 1.53 -5.79
C ALA A 22 -6.06 0.75 -4.50
N ASN A 23 -6.31 -0.55 -4.64
CA ASN A 23 -6.48 -1.45 -3.50
C ASN A 23 -5.30 -1.41 -2.52
N ALA A 24 -4.08 -1.16 -3.03
CA ALA A 24 -2.87 -1.03 -2.24
C ALA A 24 -2.94 0.18 -1.28
N ALA A 25 -3.38 1.35 -1.76
CA ALA A 25 -3.58 2.54 -0.93
C ALA A 25 -4.73 2.33 0.06
N ARG A 26 -5.88 1.84 -0.44
CA ARG A 26 -7.09 1.62 0.38
C ARG A 26 -6.89 0.62 1.52
N ARG A 27 -6.04 -0.39 1.32
CA ARG A 27 -5.73 -1.41 2.33
C ARG A 27 -4.43 -1.13 3.11
N GLY A 28 -3.59 -0.21 2.62
CA GLY A 28 -2.29 0.09 3.23
C GLY A 28 -1.26 -1.02 3.08
N PHE A 29 -1.29 -1.83 2.01
CA PHE A 29 -0.29 -2.87 1.77
C PHE A 29 0.51 -2.59 0.50
N CYS A 30 1.84 -2.57 0.61
CA CYS A 30 2.72 -2.31 -0.52
C CYS A 30 2.74 -3.42 -1.56
N SER A 31 2.32 -4.64 -1.19
CA SER A 31 2.32 -5.80 -2.08
C SER A 31 1.24 -6.82 -1.68
N PRO A 32 0.83 -7.72 -2.60
CA PRO A 32 -0.09 -8.82 -2.29
C PRO A 32 0.49 -9.79 -1.25
N ALA A 33 1.81 -9.99 -1.25
CA ALA A 33 2.48 -10.80 -0.24
C ALA A 33 2.22 -10.19 1.14
N CYS A 34 2.30 -8.86 1.25
CA CYS A 34 1.97 -8.20 2.49
C CYS A 34 0.47 -8.33 2.87
N ALA A 35 -0.43 -8.19 1.90
CA ALA A 35 -1.85 -8.37 2.18
C ALA A 35 -2.24 -9.79 2.64
N LEU A 36 -1.38 -10.80 2.43
CA LEU A 36 -1.63 -12.20 2.79
C LEU A 36 -0.90 -12.66 4.07
N ASP A 37 0.12 -11.93 4.49
CA ASP A 37 0.92 -12.26 5.66
C ASP A 37 0.14 -11.81 6.92
N THR A 38 -0.63 -12.73 7.48
CA THR A 38 -1.32 -12.53 8.76
C THR A 38 -0.36 -12.91 9.87
N ASN A 39 0.35 -11.92 10.42
CA ASN A 39 1.09 -12.06 11.67
C ASN A 39 0.14 -11.94 12.85
#